data_AF-A0A0R0FYP2-F1
#
_entry.id   AF-A0A0R0FYP2-F1
#
_cell.length_a   1.000
_cell.length_b   1.000
_cell.length_c   1.000
_cell.angle_alpha   90.00
_cell.angle_beta   90.00
_cell.angle_gamma   90.00
#
_symmetry.space_group_name_H-M   'P 1'
#
loop_
_entity.id
_entity.type
_entity.pdbx_description
1 polymer ?
#
loop_
_entity_poly.entity_id
_entity_poly.type
_entity_poly.pdbx_seq_one_letter_code
_entity_poly.pdbx_strand_id
1 'polypeptide(L)' 'MERVLADVLRDQRNLGNKGDGGWKRSALNVAAAVSWYGIVSDILGQSGFDWDGTKHMITIENENAWNEYCTVSIL' A
#
# COMPACT_ATOMS: atom_id res chain seq x y z
N MET A 1 -4.37 6.00 2.48
CA MET A 1 -3.16 6.40 3.23
C MET A 1 -3.46 7.03 4.59
N GLU A 2 -4.39 8.00 4.72
CA GLU A 2 -4.63 8.72 5.99
C GLU A 2 -4.94 7.82 7.19
N ARG A 3 -5.86 6.85 7.05
CA ARG A 3 -6.20 5.88 8.11
C ARG A 3 -4.99 5.04 8.53
N VAL A 4 -4.27 4.49 7.56
CA VAL A 4 -3.04 3.70 7.78
C VAL A 4 -2.00 4.52 8.54
N LEU A 5 -1.79 5.79 8.16
CA LEU A 5 -0.88 6.66 8.88
C LEU A 5 -1.33 6.92 10.32
N ALA A 6 -2.63 7.18 10.54
CA ALA A 6 -3.17 7.38 11.88
C ALA A 6 -2.97 6.15 12.78
N ASP A 7 -3.18 4.95 12.24
CA ASP A 7 -2.97 3.68 12.95
C ASP A 7 -1.49 3.45 13.25
N VAL A 8 -0.60 3.65 12.27
CA VAL A 8 0.86 3.56 12.48
C VAL A 8 1.32 4.57 13.54
N LEU A 9 0.85 5.82 13.49
CA LEU A 9 1.20 6.83 14.50
C LEU A 9 0.70 6.44 15.89
N ARG A 10 -0.50 5.84 15.98
CA ARG A 10 -1.04 5.32 17.25
C ARG A 10 -0.17 4.19 17.80
N ASP A 11 0.27 3.28 16.94
CA ASP A 11 1.14 2.16 17.32
C ASP A 11 2.52 2.64 17.76
N GLN A 12 3.13 3.57 17.02
CA GLN A 12 4.41 4.18 17.41
C GLN A 12 4.31 4.87 18.76
N ARG A 13 3.22 5.60 19.01
CA ARG A 13 2.96 6.22 20.31
C ARG A 13 2.80 5.18 21.43
N ASN A 14 2.10 4.08 21.16
CA ASN A 14 1.90 2.98 22.12
C ASN A 14 3.21 2.25 22.44
N LEU A 15 4.13 2.14 21.48
CA LEU A 15 5.49 1.59 21.67
C LEU A 15 6.42 2.53 22.47
N GLY A 16 5.95 3.70 22.89
CA GLY A 16 6.74 4.65 23.67
C GLY A 16 7.60 5.59 22.82
N ASN A 17 7.50 5.55 21.48
CA ASN A 17 8.19 6.49 20.60
C ASN A 17 7.53 7.87 20.69
N LYS A 18 7.99 8.66 21.65
CA LYS A 18 7.57 10.03 21.93
C LYS A 18 8.78 10.96 21.77
N GLY A 19 8.60 12.13 21.17
CA GLY A 19 9.67 13.13 20.98
C GLY A 19 10.03 13.41 19.51
N ASP A 20 11.19 14.01 19.26
CA ASP A 20 11.68 14.48 17.96
C ASP A 20 12.71 13.55 17.31
N GLY A 21 13.01 12.40 17.94
CA GLY A 21 14.03 11.41 17.52
C GLY A 21 13.78 10.67 16.20
N GLY A 22 13.18 11.31 15.20
CA GLY A 22 13.03 10.80 13.84
C GLY A 22 11.94 9.74 13.64
N TRP A 23 11.26 9.29 14.70
CA TRP A 23 10.23 8.24 14.61
C TRP A 23 9.07 8.62 13.68
N LYS A 24 8.74 9.91 13.55
CA LYS A 24 7.71 10.38 12.60
C LYS A 24 8.05 10.03 11.15
N ARG A 25 9.33 10.14 10.76
CA ARG A 25 9.79 9.75 9.42
C ARG A 25 9.70 8.24 9.25
N SER A 26 10.08 7.48 10.27
CA SER A 26 9.89 6.02 10.27
C SER A 26 8.41 5.64 10.12
N ALA A 27 7.52 6.29 10.88
CA ALA A 27 6.08 6.09 10.83
C ALA A 27 5.51 6.40 9.43
N LEU A 28 5.94 7.50 8.81
CA LEU A 28 5.55 7.84 7.44
C LEU A 28 6.02 6.79 6.43
N ASN A 29 7.26 6.33 6.53
CA ASN A 29 7.79 5.27 5.66
C ASN A 29 7.02 3.95 5.83
N VAL A 30 6.71 3.56 7.07
CA VAL A 30 5.92 2.36 7.37
C VAL A 30 4.50 2.52 6.82
N ALA A 31 3.84 3.65 7.04
CA ALA A 31 2.49 3.89 6.53
C ALA A 31 2.45 3.89 5.00
N ALA A 32 3.46 4.45 4.34
CA ALA A 32 3.60 4.39 2.89
C ALA A 32 3.77 2.95 2.41
N ALA A 33 4.66 2.16 3.05
CA ALA A 33 4.88 0.77 2.69
C ALA A 33 3.63 -0.10 2.88
N VAL A 34 2.91 0.04 4.01
CA VAL A 34 1.65 -0.66 4.27
C VAL A 34 0.58 -0.26 3.25
N SER A 35 0.48 1.03 2.93
CA SER A 35 -0.49 1.50 1.93
C SER A 35 -0.18 0.98 0.54
N TRP A 36 1.10 0.97 0.13
CA TRP A 36 1.53 0.43 -1.15
C TRP A 36 1.29 -1.08 -1.23
N TYR A 37 1.66 -1.83 -0.19
CA TYR A 37 1.41 -3.26 -0.12
C TYR A 37 -0.07 -3.57 -0.24
N GLY A 38 -0.94 -2.85 0.49
CA GLY A 38 -2.39 -3.04 0.40
C GLY A 38 -2.93 -2.83 -1.02
N ILE A 39 -2.48 -1.79 -1.72
CA ILE A 39 -2.89 -1.52 -3.11
C ILE A 39 -2.38 -2.61 -4.06
N VAL A 40 -1.10 -2.99 -3.95
CA VAL A 40 -0.52 -4.02 -4.81
C VAL A 40 -1.18 -5.37 -4.58
N SER A 41 -1.44 -5.74 -3.32
CA SER A 41 -2.15 -6.98 -2.98
C SER A 41 -3.60 -6.99 -3.47
N ASP A 42 -4.30 -5.85 -3.41
CA ASP A 42 -5.66 -5.73 -3.92
C ASP A 42 -5.70 -5.97 -5.44
N ILE A 43 -4.78 -5.35 -6.18
CA ILE A 43 -4.64 -5.53 -7.63
C ILE A 43 -4.26 -6.98 -7.98
N LEU A 44 -3.27 -7.55 -7.31
CA LEU A 44 -2.82 -8.93 -7.55
C LEU A 44 -3.86 -9.99 -7.12
N GLY A 45 -4.86 -9.59 -6.33
CA GLY A 45 -6.01 -10.44 -6.03
C GLY A 45 -7.02 -10.53 -7.18
N GLN A 46 -6.95 -9.63 -8.17
CA GLN A 46 -7.83 -9.63 -9.34
C GLN A 46 -7.30 -10.54 -10.44
N SER A 47 -8.19 -11.08 -11.28
CA SER A 47 -7.81 -11.86 -12.45
C SER A 47 -7.14 -11.00 -13.52
N GLY A 48 -6.12 -11.55 -14.19
CA GLY A 48 -5.40 -10.88 -15.29
C GLY A 48 -4.22 -10.01 -14.83
N PHE A 49 -3.93 -10.00 -13.53
CA PHE A 49 -2.79 -9.34 -12.92
C PHE A 49 -1.77 -10.34 -12.39
N ASP A 50 -0.49 -10.02 -12.56
CA ASP A 50 0.63 -10.80 -12.02
C ASP A 50 1.76 -9.85 -11.59
N TRP A 51 2.83 -10.39 -11.02
CA TRP A 51 3.96 -9.64 -10.49
C TRP A 51 5.26 -10.02 -11.20
N ASP A 52 5.89 -9.05 -11.86
CA ASP A 52 7.27 -9.19 -12.34
C ASP A 52 8.24 -9.05 -11.15
N GLY A 53 8.69 -10.19 -10.64
CA GLY A 53 9.65 -10.26 -9.53
C GLY A 53 11.03 -9.65 -9.84
N THR A 54 11.39 -9.47 -11.10
CA THR A 54 12.67 -8.88 -11.51
C THR A 54 12.59 -7.36 -11.61
N LYS A 55 11.49 -6.85 -12.18
CA LYS A 55 11.26 -5.40 -12.35
C LYS A 55 10.56 -4.75 -11.16
N HIS A 56 10.05 -5.56 -10.23
CA HIS A 56 9.24 -5.13 -9.09
C HIS A 56 8.02 -4.29 -9.51
N MET A 57 7.25 -4.80 -10.48
CA MET A 57 6.06 -4.13 -10.97
C MET A 57 4.93 -5.11 -11.30
N ILE A 58 3.70 -4.59 -11.26
CA ILE A 58 2.51 -5.32 -11.70
C ILE A 58 2.57 -5.49 -13.22
N THR A 59 2.32 -6.71 -13.68
CA THR A 59 2.09 -7.04 -15.08
C THR A 59 0.63 -7.33 -15.31
N ILE A 60 0.17 -7.04 -16.53
CA ILE A 60 -1.23 -7.21 -16.91
C ILE A 60 -1.24 -8.02 -18.21
N GLU A 61 -1.94 -9.15 -18.21
CA GLU A 61 -2.01 -10.02 -19.38
C GLU A 61 -2.88 -9.41 -20.48
N ASN A 62 -3.89 -8.64 -20.09
CA ASN A 62 -4.85 -7.98 -20.98
C ASN A 62 -5.22 -6.59 -20.46
N GLU A 63 -5.08 -5.55 -21.28
CA GLU A 63 -5.45 -4.17 -20.95
C GLU A 63 -6.89 -4.02 -20.41
N ASN A 64 -7.80 -4.91 -20.80
CA ASN A 64 -9.17 -4.91 -20.30
C ASN A 64 -9.24 -5.14 -18.76
N ALA A 65 -8.34 -5.92 -18.19
CA ALA A 65 -8.30 -6.17 -16.74
C ALA A 65 -8.05 -4.88 -15.93
N TRP A 66 -7.23 -3.96 -16.47
CA TRP A 66 -7.02 -2.65 -15.84
C TRP A 66 -8.30 -1.81 -15.82
N ASN A 67 -9.01 -1.77 -16.95
CA ASN A 67 -10.26 -1.00 -17.07
C ASN A 67 -11.36 -1.56 -16.16
N GLU A 68 -11.46 -2.88 -16.06
CA GLU A 68 -12.38 -3.55 -15.14
C GLU A 68 -12.05 -3.22 -13.68
N TYR A 69 -10.78 -3.33 -13.28
CA TYR A 69 -10.35 -2.94 -11.93
C TYR A 69 -10.68 -1.47 -11.62
N CYS A 70 -10.34 -0.53 -12.53
CA CYS A 70 -10.68 0.87 -12.34
C CYS A 70 -12.19 1.12 -12.23
N THR A 71 -13.02 0.32 -12.91
CA THR A 71 -14.47 0.45 -12.85
C THR A 71 -15.02 -0.09 -11.53
N VAL A 72 -14.51 -1.22 -11.05
CA VAL A 72 -14.95 -1.85 -9.79
C VAL A 72 -14.45 -1.09 -8.57
N SER A 73 -13.21 -0.58 -8.57
CA SER A 73 -12.62 0.11 -7.42
C SER A 73 -13.12 1.55 -7.22
N ILE A 74 -13.89 2.11 -8.15
CA ILE A 74 -14.51 3.45 -8.05
C ILE A 74 -15.99 3.38 -7.64
N LEU A 75 -16.61 2.20 -7.65
CA LEU A 75 -17.98 1.97 -7.21
C LEU A 75 -18.03 1.48 -5.75
#